data_AF-A0AAD3NTH5-F1
#
_entry.id   AF-A0AAD3NTH5-F1
#
_cell.length_a   1.000
_cell.length_b   1.000
_cell.length_c   1.000
_cell.angle_alpha   90.00
_cell.angle_beta   90.00
_cell.angle_gamma   90.00
#
_symmetry.space_group_name_H-M   'P 1'
#
loop_
_entity.id
_entity.type
_entity.pdbx_description
1 polymer ?
#
loop_
_entity_poly.entity_id
_entity_poly.type
_entity_poly.pdbx_seq_one_letter_code
_entity_poly.pdbx_strand_id
1 'polypeptide(L)'
;MEIEEKSIYLKSNHQLVCSLIFAIILITKELNLAVEKVGVGDGYHAIHKMIAGFHASQCGYCIPRWCMSLYGALHQAEAKGAHELRQGFSNLSVLEAKKSIAGNLCRCTGYRPIADVCKSFAEEIDLEDLGLNSFWKKKEIPDPNKLPKYDRTTIQTNPKFCSQKCEESGTPTLNFAYKDEFDGEQCIWIRPSNLEETLATLKETAKENVELNLVVGNTSVGIYKNVRPKVFVDISNIPELQIIYRHEFGIEIGVAVTIANLIEVLEDTNDVLNPGKLIYPRNLIFESIANHIKKVASGFIRNTSSIGGNLIMAKEL
;
A
#
# COMPACT_ATOMS: atom_id res chain seq x y z
N MET A 1 3.54 8.58 40.54
CA MET A 1 2.65 8.95 39.43
C MET A 1 3.16 8.14 38.25
N GLU A 2 2.62 6.94 38.07
CA GLU A 2 3.04 6.03 36.99
C GLU A 2 2.57 6.61 35.66
N ILE A 3 3.50 6.86 34.75
CA ILE A 3 3.22 7.27 33.38
C ILE A 3 2.80 5.99 32.66
N GLU A 4 1.49 5.82 32.39
CA GLU A 4 1.02 4.74 31.53
C GLU A 4 1.47 5.00 30.08
N GLU A 5 2.64 4.48 29.71
CA GLU A 5 3.08 4.42 28.32
C GLU A 5 2.29 3.33 27.59
N LYS A 6 1.55 3.71 26.54
CA LYS A 6 0.87 2.75 25.65
C LYS A 6 1.53 2.75 24.28
N SER A 7 2.18 1.65 23.94
CA SER A 7 2.72 1.38 22.62
C SER A 7 1.63 0.90 21.67
N ILE A 8 1.54 1.52 20.49
CA ILE A 8 0.67 1.03 19.41
C ILE A 8 1.54 0.23 18.46
N TYR A 9 1.39 -1.11 18.49
CA TYR A 9 2.02 -1.99 17.51
C TYR A 9 1.21 -1.98 16.21
N LEU A 10 1.86 -1.59 15.11
CA LEU A 10 1.25 -1.55 13.79
C LEU A 10 1.04 -2.98 13.28
N LYS A 11 -0.21 -3.34 12.95
CA LYS A 11 -0.53 -4.65 12.35
C LYS A 11 0.06 -4.73 10.94
N SER A 12 0.65 -5.88 10.61
CA SER A 12 1.04 -6.20 9.24
C SER A 12 -0.23 -6.40 8.40
N ASN A 13 -0.60 -5.38 7.63
CA ASN A 13 -1.74 -5.42 6.72
C ASN A 13 -1.23 -5.61 5.28
N HIS A 14 -1.89 -6.45 4.49
CA HIS A 14 -1.62 -6.56 3.04
C HIS A 14 -1.94 -5.22 2.36
N GLN A 15 -0.92 -4.39 2.12
CA GLN A 15 -1.04 -3.08 1.48
C GLN A 15 -0.51 -3.11 0.04
N LEU A 16 -1.19 -2.40 -0.86
CA LEU A 16 -0.76 -2.21 -2.25
C LEU A 16 0.42 -1.23 -2.31
N VAL A 17 1.44 -1.57 -3.09
CA VAL A 17 2.70 -0.79 -3.24
C VAL A 17 3.01 -0.48 -4.71
N CYS A 18 3.81 0.56 -4.96
CA CYS A 18 4.30 0.88 -6.30
C CYS A 18 5.52 0.02 -6.65
N SER A 19 5.38 -0.90 -7.62
CA SER A 19 6.44 -1.85 -7.99
C SER A 19 7.68 -1.23 -8.63
N LEU A 20 7.59 -0.01 -9.18
CA LEU A 20 8.74 0.68 -9.80
C LEU A 20 9.66 1.36 -8.77
N ILE A 21 9.19 1.52 -7.53
CA ILE A 21 9.92 2.23 -6.47
C ILE A 21 10.57 1.24 -5.49
N PHE A 22 9.95 0.07 -5.33
CA PHE A 22 10.60 -1.06 -4.67
C PHE A 22 11.81 -1.51 -5.48
N ALA A 23 12.97 -1.64 -4.83
CA ALA A 23 14.10 -2.33 -5.43
C ALA A 23 13.61 -3.68 -5.96
N ILE A 24 13.96 -3.95 -7.22
CA ILE A 24 13.39 -4.99 -8.09
C ILE A 24 13.39 -6.39 -7.44
N ILE A 25 14.10 -6.63 -6.34
CA ILE A 25 14.34 -7.97 -5.80
C ILE A 25 13.21 -8.55 -4.94
N LEU A 26 12.41 -7.75 -4.23
CA LEU A 26 11.47 -8.33 -3.25
C LEU A 26 10.09 -8.72 -3.80
N ILE A 27 9.66 -8.21 -4.97
CA ILE A 27 8.25 -8.33 -5.39
C ILE A 27 8.07 -8.61 -6.91
N THR A 28 9.11 -8.49 -7.74
CA THR A 28 8.94 -8.51 -9.20
C THR A 28 8.51 -9.85 -9.79
N LYS A 29 8.74 -10.98 -9.12
CA LYS A 29 8.20 -12.28 -9.56
C LYS A 29 6.71 -12.49 -9.21
N GLU A 30 6.22 -11.88 -8.15
CA GLU A 30 4.84 -12.10 -7.69
C GLU A 30 3.82 -11.23 -8.44
N LEU A 31 4.17 -9.99 -8.80
CA LEU A 31 3.23 -9.04 -9.38
C LEU A 31 2.99 -9.21 -10.90
N ASN A 32 4.02 -9.60 -11.66
CA ASN A 32 3.87 -9.80 -13.12
C ASN A 32 2.98 -11.00 -13.47
N LEU A 33 2.92 -12.03 -12.61
CA LEU A 33 2.06 -13.21 -12.78
C LEU A 33 0.66 -13.04 -12.17
N ALA A 34 0.45 -12.09 -11.26
CA ALA A 34 -0.84 -11.84 -10.63
C ALA A 34 -1.88 -11.29 -11.63
N VAL A 35 -1.48 -10.43 -12.57
CA VAL A 35 -2.39 -9.89 -13.60
C VAL A 35 -2.86 -10.99 -14.57
N GLU A 36 -1.95 -11.90 -14.94
CA GLU A 36 -2.27 -13.04 -15.81
C GLU A 36 -3.12 -14.11 -15.11
N LYS A 37 -3.06 -14.20 -13.76
CA LYS A 37 -3.72 -15.26 -12.96
C LYS A 37 -4.82 -14.79 -12.01
N VAL A 38 -5.22 -13.52 -12.03
CA VAL A 38 -6.48 -13.10 -11.38
C VAL A 38 -7.70 -13.86 -11.98
N GLY A 39 -7.54 -14.56 -13.11
CA GLY A 39 -8.43 -15.67 -13.50
C GLY A 39 -8.01 -17.02 -12.88
N VAL A 40 -8.86 -17.61 -12.05
CA VAL A 40 -8.75 -19.02 -11.65
C VAL A 40 -9.64 -19.85 -12.60
N GLY A 41 -9.04 -20.72 -13.42
CA GLY A 41 -9.70 -21.56 -14.44
C GLY A 41 -9.71 -20.93 -15.85
N ASP A 42 -10.43 -21.56 -16.81
CA ASP A 42 -10.62 -21.07 -18.20
C ASP A 42 -11.43 -19.73 -18.29
N GLY A 43 -11.58 -18.99 -17.19
CA GLY A 43 -12.46 -17.84 -17.08
C GLY A 43 -11.84 -16.58 -16.49
N TYR A 44 -12.27 -15.43 -16.99
CA TYR A 44 -11.88 -14.12 -16.46
C TYR A 44 -12.52 -13.81 -15.10
N HIS A 45 -11.74 -13.19 -14.21
CA HIS A 45 -12.23 -12.58 -12.96
C HIS A 45 -13.36 -11.58 -13.19
N ALA A 46 -14.21 -11.38 -12.18
CA ALA A 46 -15.29 -10.39 -12.21
C ALA A 46 -14.76 -9.00 -12.59
N ILE A 47 -13.61 -8.57 -12.04
CA ILE A 47 -12.97 -7.28 -12.36
C ILE A 47 -12.70 -7.14 -13.86
N HIS A 48 -12.11 -8.16 -14.49
CA HIS A 48 -11.82 -8.14 -15.93
C HIS A 48 -13.11 -8.07 -16.75
N LYS A 49 -14.13 -8.84 -16.38
CA LYS A 49 -15.45 -8.82 -17.04
C LYS A 49 -16.14 -7.47 -16.92
N MET A 50 -16.07 -6.83 -15.74
CA MET A 50 -16.59 -5.49 -15.51
C MET A 50 -15.85 -4.44 -16.34
N ILE A 51 -14.52 -4.47 -16.35
CA ILE A 51 -13.71 -3.53 -17.15
C ILE A 51 -14.08 -3.63 -18.65
N ALA A 52 -14.25 -4.84 -19.16
CA ALA A 52 -14.69 -5.05 -20.53
C ALA A 52 -16.13 -4.54 -20.76
N GLY A 53 -17.06 -4.90 -19.88
CA GLY A 53 -18.47 -4.59 -20.04
C GLY A 53 -18.83 -3.11 -19.87
N PHE A 54 -18.07 -2.36 -19.08
CA PHE A 54 -18.19 -0.89 -18.95
C PHE A 54 -17.34 -0.11 -19.95
N HIS A 55 -16.66 -0.79 -20.89
CA HIS A 55 -15.76 -0.15 -21.84
C HIS A 55 -14.65 0.69 -21.15
N ALA A 56 -14.17 0.21 -20.00
CA ALA A 56 -13.21 0.89 -19.16
C ALA A 56 -11.74 0.71 -19.63
N SER A 57 -11.53 0.21 -20.85
CA SER A 57 -10.22 0.05 -21.48
C SER A 57 -10.22 0.56 -22.93
N GLN A 58 -9.17 1.30 -23.30
CA GLN A 58 -8.91 1.71 -24.68
C GLN A 58 -7.55 1.19 -25.13
N CYS A 59 -6.44 1.82 -24.71
CA CYS A 59 -5.09 1.35 -25.04
C CYS A 59 -4.62 0.16 -24.18
N GLY A 60 -5.34 -0.17 -23.09
CA GLY A 60 -5.02 -1.28 -22.20
C GLY A 60 -3.86 -1.06 -21.21
N TYR A 61 -2.93 -0.12 -21.46
CA TYR A 61 -1.67 -0.02 -20.72
C TYR A 61 -1.83 0.11 -19.19
N CYS A 62 -2.79 0.91 -18.74
CA CYS A 62 -3.00 1.15 -17.30
C CYS A 62 -3.83 0.05 -16.61
N ILE A 63 -4.55 -0.80 -17.37
CA ILE A 63 -5.56 -1.74 -16.85
C ILE A 63 -5.01 -2.73 -15.81
N PRO A 64 -3.82 -3.34 -16.01
CA PRO A 64 -3.22 -4.21 -14.99
C PRO A 64 -3.18 -3.56 -13.60
N ARG A 65 -2.80 -2.27 -13.52
CA ARG A 65 -2.72 -1.55 -12.25
C ARG A 65 -4.10 -1.32 -11.63
N TRP A 66 -5.10 -0.99 -12.44
CA TRP A 66 -6.50 -0.86 -12.00
C TRP A 66 -7.03 -2.18 -11.44
N CYS A 67 -6.81 -3.29 -12.14
CA CYS A 67 -7.23 -4.62 -11.70
C CYS A 67 -6.66 -4.96 -10.33
N MET A 68 -5.34 -4.80 -10.16
CA MET A 68 -4.66 -5.12 -8.90
C MET A 68 -5.10 -4.21 -7.75
N SER A 69 -5.31 -2.93 -8.03
CA SER A 69 -5.73 -1.96 -7.01
C SER A 69 -7.14 -2.27 -6.48
N LEU A 70 -8.05 -2.58 -7.39
CA LEU A 70 -9.42 -2.95 -7.04
C LEU A 70 -9.48 -4.32 -6.35
N TYR A 71 -8.68 -5.28 -6.83
CA TYR A 71 -8.54 -6.59 -6.19
C TYR A 71 -8.05 -6.48 -4.74
N GLY A 72 -7.00 -5.70 -4.49
CA GLY A 72 -6.51 -5.50 -3.12
C GLY A 72 -7.54 -4.83 -2.21
N ALA A 73 -8.31 -3.87 -2.73
CA ALA A 73 -9.38 -3.22 -1.97
C ALA A 73 -10.54 -4.18 -1.64
N LEU A 74 -10.95 -5.01 -2.60
CA LEU A 74 -11.95 -6.04 -2.39
C LEU A 74 -11.49 -7.02 -1.30
N HIS A 75 -10.25 -7.49 -1.39
CA HIS A 75 -9.67 -8.40 -0.40
C HIS A 75 -9.63 -7.78 1.01
N GLN A 76 -9.25 -6.51 1.13
CA GLN A 76 -9.24 -5.80 2.41
C GLN A 76 -10.65 -5.60 2.98
N ALA A 77 -11.63 -5.30 2.14
CA ALA A 77 -13.01 -5.10 2.57
C ALA A 77 -13.63 -6.40 3.11
N GLU A 78 -13.29 -7.55 2.53
CA GLU A 78 -13.75 -8.85 3.02
C GLU A 78 -13.14 -9.23 4.37
N ALA A 79 -11.88 -8.87 4.61
CA ALA A 79 -11.22 -9.13 5.90
C ALA A 79 -11.84 -8.37 7.08
N LYS A 80 -12.62 -7.31 6.84
CA LYS A 80 -13.27 -6.48 7.88
C LYS A 80 -14.54 -7.10 8.51
N GLY A 81 -14.99 -8.27 8.04
CA GLY A 81 -16.14 -8.99 8.60
C GLY A 81 -17.45 -8.77 7.84
N ALA A 82 -18.30 -9.80 7.78
CA ALA A 82 -19.49 -9.86 6.95
C ALA A 82 -20.74 -9.34 7.67
N HIS A 83 -21.35 -8.26 7.17
CA HIS A 83 -22.79 -8.07 7.35
C HIS A 83 -23.56 -9.02 6.42
N GLU A 84 -24.86 -9.24 6.66
CA GLU A 84 -25.70 -10.06 5.77
C GLU A 84 -25.73 -9.45 4.36
N LEU A 85 -24.93 -10.04 3.47
CA LEU A 85 -24.67 -9.48 2.16
C LEU A 85 -25.74 -9.86 1.15
N ARG A 86 -26.08 -8.93 0.26
CA ARG A 86 -26.75 -9.26 -1.00
C ARG A 86 -25.83 -10.18 -1.80
N GLN A 87 -26.33 -11.35 -2.17
CA GLN A 87 -25.56 -12.39 -2.84
C GLN A 87 -24.91 -11.87 -4.13
N GLY A 88 -23.57 -11.83 -4.17
CA GLY A 88 -22.78 -11.43 -5.34
C GLY A 88 -22.07 -10.06 -5.25
N PHE A 89 -22.24 -9.32 -4.15
CA PHE A 89 -21.57 -8.04 -3.88
C PHE A 89 -20.51 -8.14 -2.76
N SER A 90 -19.60 -7.16 -2.72
CA SER A 90 -18.52 -7.06 -1.74
C SER A 90 -18.86 -6.07 -0.63
N ASN A 91 -18.13 -6.13 0.50
CA ASN A 91 -18.20 -5.15 1.61
C ASN A 91 -17.54 -3.79 1.25
N LEU A 92 -17.11 -3.60 0.01
CA LEU A 92 -16.37 -2.42 -0.39
C LEU A 92 -17.34 -1.24 -0.51
N SER A 93 -17.08 -0.13 0.17
CA SER A 93 -17.85 1.09 -0.07
C SER A 93 -17.44 1.76 -1.39
N VAL A 94 -18.33 2.58 -1.97
CA VAL A 94 -18.01 3.38 -3.17
C VAL A 94 -16.79 4.29 -2.91
N LEU A 95 -16.68 4.82 -1.70
CA LEU A 95 -15.56 5.68 -1.32
C LEU A 95 -14.24 4.89 -1.25
N GLU A 96 -14.22 3.70 -0.67
CA GLU A 96 -13.04 2.83 -0.64
C GLU A 96 -12.64 2.39 -2.05
N ALA A 97 -13.61 2.03 -2.90
CA ALA A 97 -13.36 1.68 -4.30
C ALA A 97 -12.73 2.84 -5.10
N LYS A 98 -13.20 4.08 -4.88
CA LYS A 98 -12.59 5.27 -5.50
C LYS A 98 -11.21 5.59 -4.93
N LYS A 99 -11.01 5.41 -3.63
CA LYS A 99 -9.72 5.64 -2.96
C LYS A 99 -8.66 4.64 -3.42
N SER A 100 -9.01 3.38 -3.60
CA SER A 100 -8.07 2.32 -3.99
C SER A 100 -7.42 2.58 -5.34
N ILE A 101 -8.10 3.33 -6.20
CA ILE A 101 -7.64 3.64 -7.55
C ILE A 101 -7.02 5.04 -7.70
N ALA A 102 -7.01 5.87 -6.65
CA ALA A 102 -6.68 7.29 -6.74
C ALA A 102 -5.21 7.59 -7.13
N GLY A 103 -4.35 6.57 -7.20
CA GLY A 103 -2.98 6.68 -7.74
C GLY A 103 -2.78 6.13 -9.15
N ASN A 104 -3.85 5.70 -9.81
CA ASN A 104 -3.79 5.10 -11.14
C ASN A 104 -4.09 6.15 -12.20
N LEU A 105 -3.17 6.31 -13.15
CA LEU A 105 -3.32 7.26 -14.23
C LEU A 105 -3.91 6.58 -15.47
N CYS A 106 -4.87 7.26 -16.10
CA CYS A 106 -5.41 6.85 -17.39
C CYS A 106 -5.53 8.09 -18.28
N ARG A 107 -4.91 8.04 -19.46
CA ARG A 107 -4.99 9.13 -20.43
C ARG A 107 -6.14 8.98 -21.44
N CYS A 108 -6.66 7.77 -21.60
CA CYS A 108 -7.55 7.42 -22.70
C CYS A 108 -9.04 7.49 -22.33
N THR A 109 -9.43 6.87 -21.21
CA THR A 109 -10.86 6.62 -20.90
C THR A 109 -11.61 7.81 -20.31
N GLY A 110 -10.90 8.85 -19.85
CA GLY A 110 -11.51 9.97 -19.14
C GLY A 110 -12.11 9.58 -17.78
N TYR A 111 -11.70 8.44 -17.21
CA TYR A 111 -12.06 7.92 -15.88
C TYR A 111 -13.51 7.56 -15.61
N ARG A 112 -14.49 8.13 -16.32
CA ARG A 112 -15.92 7.84 -16.11
C ARG A 112 -16.26 6.34 -16.16
N PRO A 113 -15.92 5.58 -17.22
CA PRO A 113 -16.22 4.14 -17.24
C PRO A 113 -15.45 3.35 -16.17
N ILE A 114 -14.31 3.86 -15.70
CA ILE A 114 -13.55 3.23 -14.62
C ILE A 114 -14.24 3.47 -13.26
N ALA A 115 -14.78 4.66 -13.04
CA ALA A 115 -15.57 4.95 -11.85
C ALA A 115 -16.84 4.08 -11.80
N ASP A 116 -17.45 3.81 -12.95
CA ASP A 116 -18.60 2.89 -13.06
C ASP A 116 -18.23 1.47 -12.63
N VAL A 117 -17.06 0.97 -13.06
CA VAL A 117 -16.51 -0.32 -12.56
C VAL A 117 -16.32 -0.30 -11.05
N CYS A 118 -15.76 0.76 -10.47
CA CYS A 118 -15.58 0.84 -9.01
C CYS A 118 -16.91 0.81 -8.26
N LYS A 119 -17.92 1.54 -8.75
CA LYS A 119 -19.27 1.53 -8.19
C LYS A 119 -19.92 0.15 -8.32
N SER A 120 -19.68 -0.58 -9.42
CA SER A 120 -20.30 -1.90 -9.66
C SER A 120 -19.90 -2.99 -8.67
N PHE A 121 -18.84 -2.77 -7.89
CA PHE A 121 -18.39 -3.68 -6.83
C PHE A 121 -18.79 -3.25 -5.43
N ALA A 122 -19.37 -2.05 -5.28
CA ALA A 122 -19.68 -1.52 -3.98
C ALA A 122 -20.90 -2.20 -3.34
N GLU A 123 -21.05 -2.10 -2.02
CA GLU A 123 -22.25 -2.60 -1.33
C GLU A 123 -23.50 -1.75 -1.67
N GLU A 124 -23.33 -0.43 -1.73
CA GLU A 124 -24.39 0.55 -1.98
C GLU A 124 -24.39 1.01 -3.45
N ILE A 125 -24.69 0.09 -4.36
CA ILE A 125 -24.73 0.43 -5.79
C ILE A 125 -26.04 1.13 -6.13
N ASP A 126 -25.95 2.37 -6.57
CA ASP A 126 -27.00 3.00 -7.34
C ASP A 126 -26.82 2.64 -8.83
N LEU A 127 -27.71 1.77 -9.34
CA LEU A 127 -27.64 1.26 -10.71
C LEU A 127 -27.95 2.31 -11.77
N GLU A 128 -28.70 3.37 -11.42
CA GLU A 128 -28.98 4.50 -12.32
C GLU A 128 -27.72 5.35 -12.55
N ASP A 129 -26.80 5.24 -11.60
CA ASP A 129 -25.55 5.97 -11.50
C ASP A 129 -24.40 5.28 -12.27
N LEU A 130 -24.68 4.10 -12.86
CA LEU A 130 -23.78 3.35 -13.73
C LEU A 130 -23.98 3.78 -15.19
N GLY A 131 -22.89 4.22 -15.81
CA GLY A 131 -22.87 4.70 -17.19
C GLY A 131 -23.05 3.62 -18.26
N LEU A 132 -22.57 3.94 -19.47
CA LEU A 132 -22.69 3.09 -20.66
C LEU A 132 -22.03 1.73 -20.43
N ASN A 133 -22.78 0.64 -20.66
CA ASN A 133 -22.29 -0.72 -20.48
C ASN A 133 -22.98 -1.71 -21.42
N SER A 134 -22.44 -2.93 -21.48
CA SER A 134 -22.94 -4.03 -22.30
C SER A 134 -23.89 -5.00 -21.57
N PHE A 135 -24.18 -4.78 -20.28
CA PHE A 135 -24.96 -5.70 -19.45
C PHE A 135 -26.47 -5.51 -19.62
N TRP A 136 -26.91 -4.32 -20.01
CA TRP A 136 -28.31 -4.01 -20.34
C TRP A 136 -28.38 -2.94 -21.44
N LYS A 137 -29.51 -2.92 -22.17
CA LYS A 137 -29.70 -1.95 -23.25
C LYS A 137 -30.14 -0.58 -22.71
N LYS A 138 -29.86 0.48 -23.47
CA LYS A 138 -30.38 1.82 -23.19
C LYS A 138 -31.92 1.77 -23.10
N LYS A 139 -32.49 2.18 -21.96
CA LYS A 139 -33.93 2.14 -21.58
C LYS A 139 -34.45 0.82 -20.99
N GLU A 140 -33.60 -0.20 -20.85
CA GLU A 140 -33.95 -1.37 -20.06
C GLU A 140 -33.82 -1.05 -18.56
N ILE A 141 -34.68 -1.65 -17.72
CA ILE A 141 -34.56 -1.53 -16.26
C ILE A 141 -33.25 -2.24 -15.87
N PRO A 142 -32.29 -1.54 -15.21
CA PRO A 142 -31.05 -2.16 -14.77
C PRO A 142 -31.32 -3.36 -13.84
N ASP A 143 -30.68 -4.50 -14.13
CA ASP A 143 -30.80 -5.72 -13.33
C ASP A 143 -29.43 -6.11 -12.77
N PRO A 144 -29.23 -6.09 -11.44
CA PRO A 144 -27.96 -6.43 -10.82
C PRO A 144 -27.53 -7.89 -11.08
N ASN A 145 -28.46 -8.79 -11.38
CA ASN A 145 -28.14 -10.20 -11.66
C ASN A 145 -27.39 -10.40 -12.98
N LYS A 146 -27.45 -9.41 -13.89
CA LYS A 146 -26.71 -9.43 -15.16
C LYS A 146 -25.26 -9.00 -15.01
N LEU A 147 -24.89 -8.41 -13.86
CA LEU A 147 -23.53 -8.07 -13.55
C LEU A 147 -22.72 -9.34 -13.19
N PRO A 148 -21.45 -9.45 -13.64
CA PRO A 148 -20.52 -10.46 -13.18
C PRO A 148 -20.44 -10.49 -11.66
N LYS A 149 -20.89 -11.59 -11.04
CA LYS A 149 -20.82 -11.76 -9.59
C LYS A 149 -19.36 -11.87 -9.14
N TYR A 150 -19.04 -11.20 -8.05
CA TYR A 150 -17.76 -11.37 -7.38
C TYR A 150 -17.81 -12.61 -6.48
N ASP A 151 -16.87 -13.52 -6.67
CA ASP A 151 -16.76 -14.76 -5.89
C ASP A 151 -15.57 -14.68 -4.93
N ARG A 152 -15.88 -14.70 -3.63
CA ARG A 152 -14.90 -14.61 -2.53
C ARG A 152 -13.94 -15.80 -2.51
N THR A 153 -14.36 -16.94 -3.04
CA THR A 153 -13.55 -18.18 -3.06
C THR A 153 -12.46 -18.16 -4.13
N THR A 154 -12.52 -17.22 -5.08
CA THR A 154 -11.49 -17.06 -6.12
C THR A 154 -10.22 -16.37 -5.62
N ILE A 155 -10.20 -15.90 -4.36
CA ILE A 155 -9.02 -15.32 -3.71
C ILE A 155 -8.06 -16.46 -3.31
N GLN A 156 -7.21 -16.89 -4.24
CA GLN A 156 -6.02 -17.63 -3.87
C GLN A 156 -4.91 -16.64 -3.52
N THR A 157 -4.66 -16.47 -2.23
CA THR A 157 -3.54 -15.68 -1.67
C THR A 157 -2.17 -16.29 -1.94
N ASN A 158 -2.13 -17.52 -2.44
CA ASN A 158 -0.91 -18.24 -2.75
C ASN A 158 -0.93 -18.69 -4.20
N PRO A 159 -0.31 -17.96 -5.15
CA PRO A 159 0.23 -18.66 -6.30
C PRO A 159 1.12 -19.77 -5.71
N LYS A 160 0.91 -21.03 -6.09
CA LYS A 160 1.67 -22.24 -5.66
C LYS A 160 3.20 -22.16 -5.94
N PHE A 161 3.71 -20.97 -6.23
CA PHE A 161 5.06 -20.61 -6.58
C PHE A 161 5.89 -20.12 -5.39
N CYS A 162 5.26 -19.62 -4.31
CA CYS A 162 5.97 -19.11 -3.12
C CYS A 162 6.70 -20.22 -2.32
N SER A 163 6.48 -21.50 -2.65
CA SER A 163 7.09 -22.66 -1.98
C SER A 163 8.34 -23.22 -2.67
N GLN A 164 8.84 -22.59 -3.74
CA GLN A 164 10.11 -23.02 -4.35
C GLN A 164 11.32 -22.38 -3.64
N LYS A 165 11.74 -23.07 -2.56
CA LYS A 165 13.05 -23.09 -1.90
C LYS A 165 13.98 -21.89 -2.19
N CYS A 166 14.05 -20.95 -1.26
CA CYS A 166 15.33 -20.32 -0.94
C CYS A 166 16.19 -21.42 -0.31
N GLU A 167 17.15 -21.97 -1.07
CA GLU A 167 18.11 -22.90 -0.50
C GLU A 167 18.99 -22.13 0.49
N GLU A 168 18.88 -22.51 1.77
CA GLU A 168 19.73 -22.08 2.86
C GLU A 168 21.16 -22.55 2.61
N SER A 169 21.93 -21.76 1.86
CA SER A 169 23.39 -21.88 1.88
C SER A 169 23.90 -21.22 3.16
N GLY A 170 24.42 -22.03 4.07
CA GLY A 170 24.62 -21.69 5.46
C GLY A 170 25.67 -20.61 5.73
N THR A 171 25.31 -19.70 6.65
CA THR A 171 26.05 -19.26 7.84
C THR A 171 25.16 -18.24 8.55
N PRO A 172 24.97 -18.30 9.89
CA PRO A 172 24.08 -17.40 10.60
C PRO A 172 24.79 -16.07 10.84
N THR A 173 24.82 -15.23 9.82
CA THR A 173 24.97 -13.79 9.98
C THR A 173 23.95 -13.20 9.03
N LEU A 174 22.78 -12.84 9.58
CA LEU A 174 21.56 -12.40 8.89
C LEU A 174 21.75 -11.01 8.24
N ASN A 175 22.81 -10.83 7.46
CA ASN A 175 23.02 -9.70 6.58
C ASN A 175 22.74 -10.18 5.16
N PHE A 176 21.54 -9.90 4.64
CA PHE A 176 21.27 -10.06 3.22
C PHE A 176 22.00 -8.97 2.45
N ALA A 177 23.32 -9.13 2.31
CA ALA A 177 24.15 -8.32 1.45
C ALA A 177 24.04 -8.84 0.02
N TYR A 178 23.27 -8.17 -0.83
CA TYR A 178 23.27 -8.47 -2.26
C TYR A 178 23.90 -7.31 -3.04
N LYS A 179 24.65 -7.68 -4.07
CA LYS A 179 25.21 -6.74 -5.04
C LYS A 179 24.19 -6.54 -6.14
N ASP A 180 23.77 -5.29 -6.35
CA ASP A 180 22.90 -4.92 -7.46
C ASP A 180 23.68 -4.07 -8.45
N GLU A 181 23.41 -4.26 -9.74
CA GLU A 181 23.93 -3.42 -10.82
C GLU A 181 22.90 -2.34 -11.11
N PHE A 182 23.05 -1.19 -10.44
CA PHE A 182 22.23 -0.03 -10.71
C PHE A 182 22.98 0.89 -11.67
N ASP A 183 22.52 1.00 -12.92
CA ASP A 183 23.12 1.87 -13.94
C ASP A 183 24.60 1.55 -14.26
N GLY A 184 25.01 0.28 -14.08
CA GLY A 184 26.37 -0.22 -14.33
C GLY A 184 27.33 -0.11 -13.14
N GLU A 185 26.90 0.42 -12.00
CA GLU A 185 27.69 0.50 -10.76
C GLU A 185 27.20 -0.51 -9.72
N GLN A 186 28.14 -1.20 -9.05
CA GLN A 186 27.81 -2.13 -7.97
C GLN A 186 27.42 -1.35 -6.71
N CYS A 187 26.21 -1.59 -6.21
CA CYS A 187 25.78 -1.14 -4.89
C CYS A 187 25.54 -2.32 -3.95
N ILE A 188 25.68 -2.07 -2.65
CA ILE A 188 25.49 -3.07 -1.59
C ILE A 188 24.22 -2.70 -0.82
N TRP A 189 23.30 -3.64 -0.71
CA TRP A 189 22.12 -3.49 0.14
C TRP A 189 22.30 -4.30 1.42
N ILE A 190 22.08 -3.70 2.58
CA ILE A 190 22.17 -4.35 3.89
C ILE A 190 20.82 -4.17 4.56
N ARG A 191 20.24 -5.24 5.12
CA ARG A 191 18.97 -5.20 5.84
C ARG A 191 19.15 -5.74 7.26
N PRO A 192 19.50 -4.86 8.23
CA PRO A 192 19.62 -5.24 9.63
C PRO A 192 18.28 -5.71 10.21
N SER A 193 18.37 -6.60 11.20
CA SER A 193 17.19 -7.10 11.93
C SER A 193 16.89 -6.30 13.20
N ASN A 194 17.85 -5.51 13.70
CA ASN A 194 17.75 -4.76 14.94
C ASN A 194 18.61 -3.48 14.93
N LEU A 195 18.45 -2.66 15.97
CA LEU A 195 19.19 -1.40 16.13
C LEU A 195 20.71 -1.59 16.31
N GLU A 196 21.13 -2.66 16.99
CA GLU A 196 22.55 -2.90 17.27
C GLU A 196 23.32 -3.16 15.97
N GLU A 197 22.80 -4.04 15.12
CA GLU A 197 23.34 -4.31 13.77
C GLU A 197 23.37 -3.05 12.91
N THR A 198 22.29 -2.27 12.93
CA THR A 198 22.19 -1.01 12.19
C THR A 198 23.30 -0.04 12.62
N LEU A 199 23.50 0.12 13.92
CA LEU A 199 24.57 0.97 14.47
C LEU A 199 25.96 0.41 14.14
N ALA A 200 26.15 -0.90 14.11
CA ALA A 200 27.40 -1.53 13.71
C ALA A 200 27.73 -1.19 12.25
N THR A 201 26.78 -1.37 11.34
CA THR A 201 26.92 -1.04 9.91
C THR A 201 27.21 0.44 9.69
N LEU A 202 26.52 1.33 10.40
CA LEU A 202 26.77 2.77 10.33
C LEU A 202 28.19 3.13 10.81
N LYS A 203 28.68 2.48 11.87
CA LYS A 203 30.04 2.70 12.37
C LYS A 203 31.11 2.15 11.42
N GLU A 204 30.87 0.99 10.81
CA GLU A 204 31.79 0.37 9.86
C GLU A 204 31.92 1.21 8.58
N THR A 205 30.80 1.58 7.98
CA THR A 205 30.78 2.44 6.78
C THR A 205 31.39 3.81 7.03
N ALA A 206 31.18 4.39 8.22
CA ALA A 206 31.81 5.65 8.61
C ALA A 206 33.34 5.53 8.73
N LYS A 207 33.88 4.39 9.20
CA LYS A 207 35.34 4.17 9.26
C LYS A 207 35.96 4.07 7.87
N GLU A 208 35.25 3.45 6.93
CA GLU A 208 35.71 3.29 5.56
C GLU A 208 35.47 4.53 4.68
N ASN A 209 34.85 5.57 5.24
CA ASN A 209 34.46 6.81 4.53
C ASN A 209 33.61 6.52 3.29
N VAL A 210 32.70 5.54 3.40
CA VAL A 210 31.81 5.11 2.33
C VAL A 210 30.48 5.84 2.46
N GLU A 211 30.02 6.46 1.37
CA GLU A 211 28.69 7.07 1.32
C GLU A 211 27.58 6.02 1.42
N LEU A 212 26.73 6.21 2.43
CA LEU A 212 25.63 5.33 2.79
C LEU A 212 24.33 6.12 2.81
N ASN A 213 23.24 5.46 2.39
CA ASN A 213 21.88 5.96 2.61
C ASN A 213 21.06 4.97 3.43
N LEU A 214 20.33 5.50 4.41
CA LEU A 214 19.27 4.77 5.09
C LEU A 214 18.03 4.74 4.19
N VAL A 215 17.42 3.57 4.04
CA VAL A 215 16.26 3.34 3.17
C VAL A 215 15.12 2.74 3.97
N VAL A 216 13.90 3.18 3.64
CA VAL A 216 12.66 2.52 4.06
C VAL A 216 11.84 2.17 2.81
N GLY A 217 11.02 3.12 2.33
CA GLY A 217 10.17 2.89 1.16
C GLY A 217 10.81 3.16 -0.20
N ASN A 218 12.04 3.68 -0.21
CA ASN A 218 12.78 4.13 -1.40
C ASN A 218 12.02 5.12 -2.32
N THR A 219 10.98 5.80 -1.83
CA THR A 219 10.16 6.77 -2.58
C THR A 219 10.85 8.13 -2.81
N SER A 220 12.14 8.22 -2.51
CA SER A 220 12.96 9.42 -2.53
C SER A 220 14.22 9.21 -3.37
N VAL A 221 15.26 8.64 -2.76
CA VAL A 221 16.58 8.38 -3.36
C VAL A 221 16.44 7.50 -4.61
N GLY A 222 15.51 6.55 -4.64
CA GLY A 222 15.22 5.75 -5.82
C GLY A 222 14.70 6.55 -7.03
N ILE A 223 14.23 7.79 -6.83
CA ILE A 223 13.74 8.69 -7.86
C ILE A 223 14.78 9.77 -8.18
N TYR A 224 15.37 10.38 -7.16
CA TYR A 224 16.35 11.46 -7.30
C TYR A 224 17.76 10.89 -7.43
N LYS A 225 18.22 10.70 -8.68
CA LYS A 225 19.52 10.11 -9.03
C LYS A 225 20.75 10.99 -8.73
N ASN A 226 20.57 12.10 -8.01
CA ASN A 226 21.61 13.10 -7.78
C ASN A 226 22.66 12.64 -6.76
N VAL A 227 22.33 11.66 -5.91
CA VAL A 227 23.25 11.04 -4.94
C VAL A 227 23.20 9.53 -5.15
N ARG A 228 24.36 8.92 -5.40
CA ARG A 228 24.50 7.47 -5.63
C ARG A 228 25.34 6.86 -4.51
N PRO A 229 24.73 6.56 -3.35
CA PRO A 229 25.45 5.88 -2.29
C PRO A 229 25.89 4.49 -2.77
N LYS A 230 27.04 4.03 -2.30
CA LYS A 230 27.51 2.67 -2.59
C LYS A 230 26.83 1.65 -1.69
N VAL A 231 26.33 2.10 -0.54
CA VAL A 231 25.70 1.25 0.47
C VAL A 231 24.31 1.77 0.81
N PHE A 232 23.31 0.90 0.71
CA PHE A 232 21.95 1.14 1.16
C PHE A 232 21.69 0.30 2.41
N VAL A 233 21.24 0.92 3.49
CA VAL A 233 20.86 0.22 4.71
C VAL A 233 19.36 0.34 4.90
N ASP A 234 18.68 -0.77 4.71
CA ASP A 234 17.24 -0.89 4.82
C ASP A 234 16.83 -1.07 6.28
N ILE A 235 16.28 -0.01 6.86
CA ILE A 235 15.82 0.04 8.24
C ILE A 235 14.30 -0.20 8.35
N SER A 236 13.65 -0.63 7.26
CA SER A 236 12.20 -0.81 7.23
C SER A 236 11.71 -1.90 8.17
N ASN A 237 12.58 -2.80 8.63
CA ASN A 237 12.22 -3.97 9.43
C ASN A 237 12.54 -3.84 10.92
N ILE A 238 13.11 -2.71 11.35
CA ILE A 238 13.53 -2.53 12.73
C ILE A 238 12.28 -2.18 13.57
N PRO A 239 11.83 -3.07 14.48
CA PRO A 239 10.57 -2.89 15.18
C PRO A 239 10.52 -1.58 15.95
N GLU A 240 11.60 -1.19 16.62
CA GLU A 240 11.70 0.02 17.43
C GLU A 240 11.47 1.29 16.61
N LEU A 241 11.80 1.27 15.31
CA LEU A 241 11.61 2.41 14.41
C LEU A 241 10.22 2.47 13.78
N GLN A 242 9.37 1.47 14.03
CA GLN A 242 8.00 1.38 13.51
C GLN A 242 6.94 1.69 14.57
N ILE A 243 7.33 2.04 15.80
CA ILE A 243 6.39 2.27 16.90
C ILE A 243 5.93 3.72 16.91
N ILE A 244 4.65 3.91 17.25
CA ILE A 244 4.10 5.20 17.63
C ILE A 244 3.73 5.14 19.10
N TYR A 245 4.27 6.06 19.90
CA TYR A 245 3.91 6.21 21.31
C TYR A 245 3.03 7.44 21.50
N ARG A 246 1.91 7.27 22.21
CA ARG A 246 1.05 8.38 22.62
C ARG A 246 1.27 8.63 24.12
N HIS A 247 1.58 9.88 24.45
CA HIS A 247 1.77 10.32 25.84
C HIS A 247 0.88 11.55 26.12
N GLU A 248 0.80 11.95 27.38
CA GLU A 248 -0.01 13.10 27.83
C GLU A 248 0.34 14.40 27.08
N PHE A 249 1.63 14.58 26.74
CA PHE A 249 2.14 15.81 26.13
C PHE A 249 2.22 15.77 24.60
N GLY A 250 2.09 14.62 23.95
CA GLY A 250 2.28 14.52 22.50
C GLY A 250 2.33 13.09 21.97
N ILE A 251 2.88 12.97 20.76
CA ILE A 251 3.04 11.71 20.05
C ILE A 251 4.50 11.58 19.60
N GLU A 252 5.11 10.44 19.87
CA GLU A 252 6.43 10.07 19.38
C GLU A 252 6.26 9.09 18.24
N ILE A 253 6.90 9.37 17.11
CA ILE A 253 6.69 8.64 15.86
C ILE A 253 8.02 8.06 15.43
N GLY A 254 8.11 6.74 15.35
CA GLY A 254 9.27 6.05 14.81
C GLY A 254 9.57 6.46 13.36
N VAL A 255 10.85 6.59 13.01
CA VAL A 255 11.25 7.13 11.70
C VAL A 255 10.88 6.24 10.52
N ALA A 256 10.69 4.94 10.74
CA ALA A 256 10.29 3.95 9.74
C ALA A 256 8.77 3.77 9.64
N VAL A 257 7.98 4.48 10.46
CA VAL A 257 6.52 4.52 10.37
C VAL A 257 6.10 5.04 8.98
N THR A 258 5.23 4.29 8.31
CA THR A 258 4.70 4.69 7.00
C THR A 258 3.75 5.87 7.14
N ILE A 259 3.71 6.72 6.12
CA ILE A 259 2.79 7.87 6.11
C ILE A 259 1.33 7.40 6.21
N ALA A 260 0.98 6.26 5.60
CA ALA A 260 -0.35 5.67 5.70
C ALA A 260 -0.73 5.33 7.15
N ASN A 261 0.15 4.63 7.87
CA ASN A 261 -0.08 4.25 9.27
C ASN A 261 -0.14 5.49 10.18
N LEU A 262 0.68 6.51 9.91
CA LEU A 262 0.60 7.78 10.63
C LEU A 262 -0.76 8.47 10.44
N ILE A 263 -1.29 8.51 9.21
CA ILE A 263 -2.64 9.07 8.95
C ILE A 263 -3.69 8.32 9.77
N GLU A 264 -3.68 6.98 9.74
CA GLU A 264 -4.65 6.18 10.52
C GLU A 264 -4.60 6.52 12.01
N VAL A 265 -3.39 6.63 12.58
CA VAL A 265 -3.23 6.99 14.00
C VAL A 265 -3.61 8.44 14.26
N LEU A 266 -3.35 9.40 13.37
CA LEU A 266 -3.73 10.80 13.61
C LEU A 266 -5.25 11.02 13.50
N GLU A 267 -5.96 10.20 12.74
CA GLU A 267 -7.42 10.27 12.57
C GLU A 267 -8.20 9.46 13.58
N ASP A 268 -7.54 8.56 14.30
CA ASP A 268 -8.17 7.83 15.39
C ASP A 268 -8.45 8.77 16.56
N THR A 269 -9.69 9.27 16.57
CA THR A 269 -10.28 10.16 17.57
C THR A 269 -10.64 9.45 18.86
N ASN A 270 -10.49 8.12 18.94
CA ASN A 270 -10.63 7.39 20.19
C ASN A 270 -9.42 7.72 21.07
N ASP A 271 -9.56 8.76 21.88
CA ASP A 271 -8.61 9.07 22.93
C ASP A 271 -8.79 8.04 24.07
N VAL A 272 -8.12 6.91 23.93
CA VAL A 272 -8.10 5.82 24.93
C VAL A 272 -7.56 6.31 26.28
N LEU A 273 -6.83 7.43 26.32
CA LEU A 273 -6.27 8.00 27.54
C LEU A 273 -7.26 8.90 28.30
N ASN A 274 -8.28 9.45 27.64
CA ASN A 274 -9.29 10.30 28.28
C ASN A 274 -10.71 10.08 27.72
N PRO A 275 -11.36 8.93 28.02
CA PRO A 275 -12.74 8.71 27.63
C PRO A 275 -13.67 9.77 28.27
N GLY A 276 -14.30 10.61 27.44
CA GLY A 276 -15.35 11.54 27.86
C GLY A 276 -14.93 12.97 28.22
N LYS A 277 -13.67 13.38 28.02
CA LYS A 277 -13.28 14.81 28.12
C LYS A 277 -13.45 15.52 26.77
N LEU A 278 -13.91 16.78 26.84
CA LEU A 278 -14.11 17.66 25.68
C LEU A 278 -12.90 17.65 24.73
N ILE A 279 -13.22 17.66 23.45
CA ILE A 279 -12.34 17.83 22.29
C ILE A 279 -11.23 18.84 22.60
N TYR A 280 -10.04 18.35 22.95
CA TYR A 280 -8.88 19.21 23.12
C TYR A 280 -8.44 19.78 21.75
N PRO A 281 -7.84 20.99 21.69
CA PRO A 281 -7.27 21.56 20.46
C PRO A 281 -6.19 20.65 19.82
N ARG A 282 -5.65 19.69 20.57
CA ARG A 282 -4.70 18.66 20.10
C ARG A 282 -5.29 17.79 18.98
N ASN A 283 -6.54 17.35 19.12
CA ASN A 283 -7.18 16.52 18.09
C ASN A 283 -7.38 17.32 16.79
N LEU A 284 -7.67 18.62 16.90
CA LEU A 284 -7.76 19.50 15.74
C LEU A 284 -6.42 19.63 15.01
N ILE A 285 -5.30 19.66 15.75
CA ILE A 285 -3.96 19.72 15.15
C ILE A 285 -3.64 18.39 14.44
N PHE A 286 -3.86 17.25 15.09
CA PHE A 286 -3.62 15.94 14.49
C PHE A 286 -4.50 15.70 13.25
N GLU A 287 -5.77 16.06 13.32
CA GLU A 287 -6.69 16.01 12.19
C GLU A 287 -6.24 16.94 11.06
N SER A 288 -5.79 18.15 11.38
CA SER A 288 -5.27 19.10 10.39
C SER A 288 -4.02 18.55 9.68
N ILE A 289 -3.10 17.95 10.43
CA ILE A 289 -1.90 17.29 9.90
C ILE A 289 -2.30 16.12 9.00
N ALA A 290 -3.20 15.23 9.47
CA ALA A 290 -3.69 14.11 8.67
C ALA A 290 -4.34 14.59 7.36
N ASN A 291 -5.18 15.62 7.43
CA ASN A 291 -5.83 16.24 6.28
C ASN A 291 -4.84 16.84 5.28
N HIS A 292 -3.74 17.42 5.76
CA HIS A 292 -2.68 17.92 4.90
C HIS A 292 -1.93 16.77 4.22
N ILE A 293 -1.44 15.81 5.01
CA ILE A 293 -0.64 14.68 4.52
C ILE A 293 -1.44 13.81 3.53
N LYS A 294 -2.75 13.67 3.72
CA LYS A 294 -3.64 12.96 2.78
C LYS A 294 -3.63 13.53 1.36
N LYS A 295 -3.30 14.82 1.20
CA LYS A 295 -3.21 15.49 -0.10
C LYS A 295 -1.86 15.24 -0.80
N VAL A 296 -0.90 14.63 -0.11
CA VAL A 296 0.45 14.37 -0.62
C VAL A 296 0.54 12.94 -1.15
N ALA A 297 0.92 12.81 -2.43
CA ALA A 297 1.08 11.55 -3.16
C ALA A 297 -0.19 10.66 -3.19
N SER A 298 -0.09 9.47 -3.78
CA SER A 298 -1.16 8.47 -3.75
C SER A 298 -1.04 7.53 -2.56
N GLY A 299 -2.10 6.77 -2.25
CA GLY A 299 -2.08 5.72 -1.22
C GLY A 299 -0.91 4.74 -1.40
N PHE A 300 -0.62 4.30 -2.63
CA PHE A 300 0.50 3.40 -2.93
C PHE A 300 1.88 3.91 -2.48
N ILE A 301 2.08 5.23 -2.55
CA ILE A 301 3.32 5.86 -2.10
C ILE A 301 3.31 5.96 -0.59
N ARG A 302 2.19 6.41 -0.01
CA ARG A 302 2.05 6.56 1.45
C ARG A 302 2.19 5.23 2.21
N ASN A 303 1.82 4.12 1.59
CA ASN A 303 1.96 2.77 2.15
C ASN A 303 3.42 2.33 2.28
N THR A 304 4.35 2.95 1.55
CA THR A 304 5.78 2.57 1.58
C THR A 304 6.67 3.69 2.11
N SER A 305 6.34 4.95 1.81
CA SER A 305 7.08 6.13 2.26
C SER A 305 7.03 6.23 3.78
N SER A 306 8.18 6.49 4.40
CA SER A 306 8.27 6.74 5.83
C SER A 306 8.25 8.22 6.17
N ILE A 307 7.80 8.55 7.39
CA ILE A 307 7.84 9.93 7.89
C ILE A 307 9.28 10.43 8.02
N GLY A 308 10.21 9.58 8.46
CA GLY A 308 11.62 9.95 8.61
C GLY A 308 12.27 10.27 7.27
N GLY A 309 12.00 9.46 6.24
CA GLY A 309 12.48 9.73 4.88
C GLY A 309 11.94 11.06 4.35
N ASN A 310 10.65 11.33 4.55
CA ASN A 310 10.03 12.59 4.14
C ASN A 310 10.62 13.83 4.85
N LEU A 311 10.92 13.72 6.15
CA LEU A 311 11.53 14.81 6.93
C LEU A 311 12.98 15.11 6.50
N ILE A 312 13.78 14.07 6.25
CA ILE A 312 15.16 14.25 5.77
C ILE A 312 15.19 14.93 4.41
N MET A 313 14.31 14.53 3.49
CA MET A 313 14.20 15.20 2.20
C MET A 313 13.84 16.68 2.30
N ALA A 314 12.96 17.04 3.23
CA ALA A 314 12.56 18.44 3.42
C ALA A 314 13.71 19.33 3.88
N LYS A 315 14.77 18.76 4.47
CA LYS A 315 16.00 19.49 4.85
C LYS A 315 16.88 19.83 3.65
N GLU A 316 16.75 19.09 2.56
CA GLU A 316 17.58 19.24 1.35
C GLU A 316 16.95 20.20 0.31
N LEU A 317 15.76 20.74 0.59
CA LEU A 317 15.05 21.76 -0.19
C LEU A 317 15.35 23.17 0.32
#